data_AF-A0A3D4XXQ7-F1
#
_entry.id   AF-A0A3D4XXQ7-F1
#
_cell.length_a   1.000
_cell.length_b   1.000
_cell.length_c   1.000
_cell.angle_alpha   90.00
_cell.angle_beta   90.00
_cell.angle_gamma   90.00
#
_symmetry.space_group_name_H-M   'P 1'
#
loop_
_entity.id
_entity.type
_entity.pdbx_description
1 polymer ?
#
loop_
_entity_poly.entity_id
_entity_poly.type
_entity_poly.pdbx_seq_one_letter_code
_entity_poly.pdbx_strand_id
1 'polypeptide(L)'
;MDKFAINPTNEFHILRHFEFVEDEYKKSLTGKLCRYWDYSQEKYIDSYISQDDIECALETIGTKFFKNIEGIENPKKLLELIKEKFTGLNVKNELRWIADKERRLTNFSFEYDCPVGDMNCLSIDKLSDEEQKNIKSVLRSKCVGENNIVVNITSGIELQSTMTIYVEIVETKQLPFFAITAFPDCSANNNSDDDIVFII
;
A
#
# COMPACT_ATOMS: atom_id res chain seq x y z
N MET A 1 13.54 -8.24 20.25
CA MET A 1 12.10 -7.88 20.22
C MET A 1 11.61 -8.13 18.81
N ASP A 2 10.50 -8.84 18.66
CA ASP A 2 9.80 -8.97 17.38
C ASP A 2 9.23 -7.59 17.01
N LYS A 3 9.85 -6.90 16.05
CA LYS A 3 9.36 -5.60 15.54
C LYS A 3 8.13 -5.75 14.64
N PHE A 4 7.77 -6.98 14.26
CA PHE A 4 6.60 -7.25 13.45
C PHE A 4 5.34 -7.21 14.33
N ALA A 5 4.67 -6.07 14.32
CA ALA A 5 3.45 -5.83 15.08
C ALA A 5 2.27 -5.50 14.15
N ILE A 6 1.17 -6.22 14.34
CA ILE A 6 -0.14 -5.85 13.78
C ILE A 6 -0.70 -4.75 14.66
N ASN A 7 -0.88 -3.57 14.09
CA ASN A 7 -1.26 -2.39 14.83
C ASN A 7 -2.04 -1.42 13.93
N PRO A 8 -2.79 -0.47 14.52
CA PRO A 8 -3.65 0.44 13.76
C PRO A 8 -2.91 1.29 12.71
N THR A 9 -1.61 1.57 12.89
CA THR A 9 -0.84 2.33 11.90
C THR A 9 -0.63 1.54 10.63
N ASN A 10 -0.21 0.28 10.74
CA ASN A 10 -0.03 -0.60 9.59
C ASN A 10 -1.37 -0.98 8.96
N GLU A 11 -2.41 -1.25 9.77
CA GLU A 11 -3.75 -1.52 9.27
C GLU A 11 -4.30 -0.33 8.47
N PHE A 12 -4.16 0.90 8.97
CA PHE A 12 -4.59 2.11 8.28
C PHE A 12 -3.76 2.39 7.01
N HIS A 13 -2.45 2.17 7.05
CA HIS A 13 -1.61 2.38 5.87
C HIS A 13 -1.99 1.44 4.72
N ILE A 14 -2.19 0.15 5.03
CA ILE A 14 -2.58 -0.87 4.07
C ILE A 14 -4.03 -0.71 3.59
N LEU A 15 -4.91 -0.14 4.40
CA LEU A 15 -6.32 0.14 4.01
C LEU A 15 -6.42 0.89 2.67
N ARG A 16 -5.42 1.72 2.34
CA ARG A 16 -5.34 2.45 1.08
C ARG A 16 -5.22 1.57 -0.15
N HIS A 17 -4.89 0.31 0.02
CA HIS A 17 -4.82 -0.68 -1.04
C HIS A 17 -6.04 -1.59 -1.06
N PHE A 18 -7.11 -1.28 -0.34
CA PHE A 18 -8.38 -2.00 -0.42
C PHE A 18 -9.39 -1.21 -1.26
N GLU A 19 -10.09 -1.90 -2.16
CA GLU A 19 -11.28 -1.36 -2.84
C GLU A 19 -12.44 -1.21 -1.83
N PHE A 20 -12.55 -2.16 -0.90
CA PHE A 20 -13.65 -2.25 0.05
C PHE A 20 -13.22 -2.98 1.33
N VAL A 21 -13.78 -2.56 2.46
CA VAL A 21 -13.80 -3.31 3.73
C VAL A 21 -15.16 -3.15 4.40
N GLU A 22 -15.59 -4.15 5.16
CA GLU A 22 -16.88 -4.12 5.85
C GLU A 22 -16.97 -3.02 6.92
N ASP A 23 -18.17 -2.48 7.13
CA ASP A 23 -18.43 -1.42 8.11
C ASP A 23 -18.07 -1.80 9.54
N GLU A 24 -18.20 -3.08 9.90
CA GLU A 24 -17.77 -3.57 11.21
C GLU A 24 -16.26 -3.39 11.40
N TYR A 25 -15.48 -3.71 10.36
CA TYR A 25 -14.03 -3.50 10.38
C TYR A 25 -13.68 -2.01 10.44
N LYS A 26 -14.36 -1.16 9.65
CA LYS A 26 -14.18 0.30 9.71
C LYS A 26 -14.36 0.83 11.13
N LYS A 27 -15.45 0.43 11.81
CA LYS A 27 -15.73 0.80 13.21
C LYS A 27 -14.66 0.34 14.18
N SER A 28 -14.01 -0.80 13.91
CA SER A 28 -12.95 -1.34 14.77
C SER A 28 -11.67 -0.48 14.75
N LEU A 29 -11.42 0.24 13.64
CA LEU A 29 -10.28 1.15 13.46
C LEU A 29 -10.56 2.57 13.98
N THR A 30 -11.80 3.03 13.95
CA THR A 30 -12.16 4.37 14.40
C THR A 30 -11.76 4.61 15.86
N GLY A 31 -11.13 5.74 16.14
CA GLY A 31 -10.66 6.13 17.47
C GLY A 31 -9.40 5.39 17.94
N LYS A 32 -8.76 4.58 17.08
CA LYS A 32 -7.46 3.95 17.41
C LYS A 32 -6.31 4.93 17.18
N LEU A 33 -5.30 4.86 18.04
CA LEU A 33 -4.06 5.62 17.91
C LEU A 33 -3.28 5.15 16.68
N CYS A 34 -2.95 6.08 15.79
CA CYS A 34 -2.21 5.86 14.56
C CYS A 34 -1.06 6.88 14.44
N ARG A 35 0.07 6.45 13.88
CA ARG A 35 1.21 7.31 13.60
C ARG A 35 1.26 7.68 12.14
N TYR A 36 0.95 8.93 11.83
CA TYR A 36 0.92 9.45 10.46
C TYR A 36 2.27 10.05 10.11
N TRP A 37 2.71 9.86 8.86
CA TRP A 37 3.89 10.57 8.36
C TRP A 37 3.52 12.01 8.02
N ASP A 38 4.10 12.97 8.73
CA ASP A 38 3.99 14.39 8.39
C ASP A 38 5.10 14.74 7.39
N TYR A 39 4.71 14.91 6.13
CA TYR A 39 5.64 15.27 5.05
C TYR A 39 6.28 16.65 5.23
N SER A 40 5.66 17.58 5.97
CA SER A 40 6.24 18.91 6.22
C SER A 40 7.30 18.90 7.32
N GLN A 41 7.19 17.98 8.28
CA GLN A 41 8.11 17.84 9.41
C GLN A 41 9.06 16.63 9.28
N GLU A 42 8.90 15.83 8.22
CA GLU A 42 9.63 14.59 7.96
C GLU A 42 9.68 13.64 9.17
N LYS A 43 8.55 13.51 9.87
CA LYS A 43 8.45 12.65 11.05
C LYS A 43 7.07 12.06 11.26
N TYR A 44 7.00 11.02 12.08
CA TYR A 44 5.73 10.48 12.53
C TYR A 44 5.10 11.35 13.63
N ILE A 45 3.79 11.62 13.49
CA ILE A 45 2.95 12.28 14.48
C ILE A 45 1.84 11.35 14.95
N ASP A 46 1.51 11.41 16.23
CA ASP A 46 0.43 10.62 16.83
C ASP A 46 -0.92 11.33 16.61
N SER A 47 -1.91 10.61 16.11
CA SER A 47 -3.30 11.05 16.00
C SER A 47 -4.26 9.86 16.14
N TYR A 48 -5.57 10.13 16.12
CA TYR A 48 -6.61 9.10 16.17
C TYR A 48 -7.32 8.98 14.83
N ILE A 49 -7.55 7.75 14.38
CA ILE A 49 -8.23 7.48 13.11
C ILE A 49 -9.69 7.93 13.21
N SER A 50 -10.10 8.89 12.37
CA SER A 50 -11.49 9.28 12.22
C SER A 50 -12.22 8.43 11.18
N GLN A 51 -13.54 8.55 11.10
CA GLN A 51 -14.32 7.93 10.02
C GLN A 51 -13.93 8.52 8.65
N ASP A 52 -13.74 9.83 8.58
CA ASP A 52 -13.34 10.51 7.34
C ASP A 52 -11.97 10.04 6.84
N ASP A 53 -11.03 9.75 7.75
CA ASP A 53 -9.72 9.19 7.39
C ASP A 53 -9.86 7.83 6.70
N ILE A 54 -10.77 6.98 7.18
CA ILE A 54 -11.02 5.64 6.61
C ILE A 54 -11.58 5.77 5.20
N GLU A 55 -12.57 6.64 5.00
CA GLU A 55 -13.15 6.85 3.65
C GLU A 55 -12.12 7.48 2.70
N CYS A 56 -11.33 8.46 3.16
CA CYS A 56 -10.24 9.04 2.37
C CYS A 56 -9.17 8.00 2.00
N ALA A 57 -8.85 7.08 2.91
CA ALA A 57 -7.91 6.00 2.64
C ALA A 57 -8.44 5.06 1.54
N LEU A 58 -9.71 4.65 1.62
CA LEU A 58 -10.35 3.83 0.60
C LEU A 58 -10.43 4.53 -0.76
N GLU A 59 -10.68 5.84 -0.79
CA GLU A 59 -10.67 6.67 -2.02
C GLU A 59 -9.26 6.93 -2.60
N THR A 60 -8.19 6.57 -1.89
CA THR A 60 -6.81 6.85 -2.33
C THR A 60 -6.50 6.12 -3.64
N ILE A 61 -6.02 6.86 -4.65
CA ILE A 61 -5.59 6.30 -5.93
C ILE A 61 -4.36 5.43 -5.70
N GLY A 62 -4.43 4.19 -6.16
CA GLY A 62 -3.39 3.19 -6.04
C GLY A 62 -3.86 1.84 -6.57
N THR A 63 -2.97 0.85 -6.50
CA THR A 63 -3.31 -0.55 -6.77
C THR A 63 -4.17 -1.09 -5.64
N LYS A 64 -5.30 -1.72 -5.97
CA LYS A 64 -6.33 -2.15 -5.02
C LYS A 64 -6.56 -3.66 -5.04
N PHE A 65 -6.66 -4.24 -3.86
CA PHE A 65 -7.19 -5.58 -3.67
C PHE A 65 -8.68 -5.62 -4.00
N PHE A 66 -9.10 -6.67 -4.70
CA PHE A 66 -10.52 -6.93 -4.93
C PHE A 66 -11.27 -7.18 -3.62
N LYS A 67 -12.56 -6.90 -3.63
CA LYS A 67 -13.45 -7.19 -2.48
C LYS A 67 -13.52 -8.69 -2.16
N ASN A 68 -13.63 -9.00 -0.87
CA ASN A 68 -14.00 -10.32 -0.34
C ASN A 68 -13.09 -11.49 -0.77
N ILE A 69 -11.79 -11.23 -0.96
CA ILE A 69 -10.82 -12.30 -1.15
C ILE A 69 -10.65 -13.03 0.20
N GLU A 70 -11.04 -14.31 0.23
CA GLU A 70 -10.96 -15.15 1.43
C GLU A 70 -9.55 -15.11 2.00
N GLY A 71 -9.40 -14.89 3.31
CA GLY A 71 -8.10 -14.83 3.99
C GLY A 71 -7.40 -13.47 3.95
N ILE A 72 -7.85 -12.51 3.14
CA ILE A 72 -7.33 -11.14 3.11
C ILE A 72 -8.45 -10.08 3.04
N GLU A 73 -9.63 -10.36 3.60
CA GLU A 73 -10.83 -9.52 3.51
C GLU A 73 -10.67 -8.13 4.16
N ASN A 74 -9.64 -7.95 4.98
CA ASN A 74 -9.29 -6.67 5.58
C ASN A 74 -7.78 -6.57 5.87
N PRO A 75 -7.24 -5.36 6.09
CA PRO A 75 -5.82 -5.13 6.39
C PRO A 75 -5.26 -5.97 7.53
N LYS A 76 -6.04 -6.26 8.58
CA LYS A 76 -5.59 -7.08 9.69
C LYS A 76 -5.27 -8.51 9.25
N LYS A 77 -6.18 -9.15 8.52
CA LYS A 77 -5.98 -10.52 7.99
C LYS A 77 -4.79 -10.58 7.02
N LEU A 78 -4.66 -9.58 6.16
CA LEU A 78 -3.48 -9.47 5.28
C LEU A 78 -2.18 -9.36 6.10
N LEU A 79 -2.15 -8.55 7.16
CA LEU A 79 -0.98 -8.44 8.05
C LEU A 79 -0.65 -9.74 8.80
N GLU A 80 -1.65 -10.55 9.16
CA GLU A 80 -1.46 -11.88 9.74
C GLU A 80 -0.74 -12.81 8.75
N LEU A 81 -1.19 -12.82 7.50
CA LEU A 81 -0.55 -13.58 6.42
C LEU A 81 0.87 -13.09 6.13
N ILE A 82 1.09 -11.77 6.04
CA ILE A 82 2.42 -11.18 5.84
C ILE A 82 3.34 -11.57 6.99
N LYS A 83 2.85 -11.58 8.24
CA LYS A 83 3.65 -12.00 9.40
C LYS A 83 4.13 -13.44 9.27
N GLU A 84 3.25 -14.35 8.84
CA GLU A 84 3.60 -15.75 8.60
C GLU A 84 4.68 -15.88 7.52
N LYS A 85 4.48 -15.24 6.35
CA LYS A 85 5.45 -15.26 5.25
C LYS A 85 6.79 -14.67 5.66
N PHE A 86 6.79 -13.50 6.31
CA PHE A 86 7.99 -12.86 6.84
C PHE A 86 8.74 -13.77 7.81
N THR A 87 8.03 -14.41 8.74
CA THR A 87 8.64 -15.32 9.73
C THR A 87 9.30 -16.51 9.04
N GLY A 88 8.62 -17.11 8.05
CA GLY A 88 9.16 -18.21 7.25
C GLY A 88 10.42 -17.82 6.48
N LEU A 89 10.40 -16.68 5.78
CA LEU A 89 11.55 -16.16 5.02
C LEU A 89 12.71 -15.78 5.96
N ASN A 90 12.41 -15.20 7.12
CA ASN A 90 13.42 -14.81 8.11
C ASN A 90 14.14 -16.04 8.71
N VAL A 91 13.40 -17.10 9.04
CA VAL A 91 13.99 -18.36 9.55
C VAL A 91 14.91 -19.01 8.51
N LYS A 92 14.58 -18.86 7.22
CA LYS A 92 15.40 -19.37 6.11
C LYS A 92 16.54 -18.43 5.69
N ASN A 93 16.65 -17.24 6.30
CA ASN A 93 17.57 -16.18 5.90
C ASN A 93 17.40 -15.74 4.42
N GLU A 94 16.17 -15.75 3.92
CA GLU A 94 15.83 -15.37 2.54
C GLU A 94 15.51 -13.87 2.41
N LEU A 95 15.35 -13.15 3.53
CA LEU A 95 15.12 -11.70 3.54
C LEU A 95 16.42 -10.92 3.35
N ARG A 96 16.46 -10.07 2.34
CA ARG A 96 17.58 -9.16 2.06
C ARG A 96 17.25 -7.75 2.50
N TRP A 97 17.93 -7.29 3.53
CA TRP A 97 17.80 -5.93 4.02
C TRP A 97 18.77 -4.99 3.30
N ILE A 98 18.23 -3.93 2.70
CA ILE A 98 18.97 -2.85 2.08
C ILE A 98 18.97 -1.67 3.06
N ALA A 99 20.15 -1.08 3.32
CA ALA A 99 20.25 0.12 4.13
C ALA A 99 20.05 1.36 3.28
N ASP A 100 19.16 2.26 3.70
CA ASP A 100 18.94 3.57 3.09
C ASP A 100 18.93 4.65 4.17
N LYS A 101 20.03 5.41 4.26
CA LYS A 101 20.24 6.46 5.27
C LYS A 101 19.94 5.96 6.70
N GLU A 102 18.84 6.42 7.30
CA GLU A 102 18.42 6.06 8.66
C GLU A 102 17.42 4.91 8.72
N ARG A 103 17.13 4.28 7.57
CA ARG A 103 16.14 3.22 7.40
C ARG A 103 16.79 1.96 6.86
N ARG A 104 16.13 0.83 7.07
CA ARG A 104 16.43 -0.42 6.38
C ARG A 104 15.14 -0.94 5.77
N LEU A 105 15.24 -1.44 4.55
CA LEU A 105 14.09 -1.93 3.80
C LEU A 105 14.33 -3.37 3.36
N THR A 106 13.29 -4.18 3.39
CA THR A 106 13.23 -5.48 2.74
C THR A 106 11.90 -5.57 2.02
N ASN A 107 11.88 -6.26 0.90
CA ASN A 107 10.66 -6.59 0.20
C ASN A 107 10.64 -8.07 -0.14
N PHE A 108 9.44 -8.55 -0.42
CA PHE A 108 9.20 -9.88 -0.98
C PHE A 108 7.81 -9.89 -1.62
N SER A 109 7.61 -10.84 -2.53
CA SER A 109 6.32 -11.11 -3.12
C SER A 109 5.90 -12.54 -2.83
N PHE A 110 4.60 -12.81 -2.81
CA PHE A 110 4.06 -14.17 -2.72
C PHE A 110 2.80 -14.34 -3.56
N GLU A 111 2.61 -15.55 -4.08
CA GLU A 111 1.46 -15.94 -4.88
C GLU A 111 0.23 -16.26 -4.01
N TYR A 112 -0.94 -16.05 -4.60
CA TYR A 112 -2.25 -16.40 -4.08
C TYR A 112 -2.98 -17.35 -5.03
N ASP A 113 -3.96 -18.11 -4.52
CA ASP A 113 -4.65 -19.14 -5.32
C ASP A 113 -5.67 -18.55 -6.32
N CYS A 114 -5.97 -17.26 -6.21
CA CYS A 114 -6.89 -16.54 -7.08
C CYS A 114 -6.39 -15.12 -7.35
N PRO A 115 -6.91 -14.42 -8.37
CA PRO A 115 -6.56 -13.03 -8.62
C PRO A 115 -6.90 -12.15 -7.42
N VAL A 116 -5.94 -11.34 -6.98
CA VAL A 116 -6.06 -10.49 -5.79
C VAL A 116 -6.29 -9.02 -6.13
N GLY A 117 -6.05 -8.59 -7.36
CA GLY A 117 -6.29 -7.24 -7.83
C GLY A 117 -5.78 -7.05 -9.25
N ASP A 118 -5.84 -5.82 -9.75
CA ASP A 118 -5.37 -5.49 -11.10
C ASP A 118 -4.01 -4.80 -11.11
N MET A 119 -3.20 -5.08 -12.14
CA MET A 119 -1.92 -4.42 -12.39
C MET A 119 -2.15 -3.04 -13.00
N ASN A 120 -2.77 -2.13 -12.25
CA ASN A 120 -3.19 -0.82 -12.75
C ASN A 120 -2.09 0.25 -12.71
N CYS A 121 -0.92 -0.06 -12.19
CA CYS A 121 0.23 0.83 -12.12
C CYS A 121 1.22 0.48 -13.23
N LEU A 122 1.34 1.36 -14.23
CA LEU A 122 2.15 1.16 -15.41
C LEU A 122 3.14 2.31 -15.58
N SER A 123 4.20 2.02 -16.33
CA SER A 123 5.09 3.06 -16.81
C SER A 123 4.48 3.78 -18.02
N ILE A 124 4.71 5.09 -18.12
CA ILE A 124 4.23 5.91 -19.24
C ILE A 124 4.74 5.40 -20.60
N ASP A 125 5.94 4.83 -20.64
CA ASP A 125 6.56 4.27 -21.86
C ASP A 125 5.91 2.97 -22.35
N LYS A 126 5.09 2.33 -21.50
CA LYS A 126 4.28 1.15 -21.87
C LYS A 126 2.96 1.54 -22.53
N LEU A 127 2.60 2.82 -22.50
CA LEU A 127 1.38 3.34 -23.11
C LEU A 127 1.65 3.76 -24.56
N SER A 128 0.67 3.55 -25.43
CA SER A 128 0.71 4.09 -26.80
C SER A 128 0.64 5.61 -26.82
N ASP A 129 1.09 6.23 -27.92
CA ASP A 129 1.01 7.69 -28.11
C ASP A 129 -0.41 8.26 -27.97
N GLU A 130 -1.44 7.46 -28.23
CA GLU A 130 -2.84 7.87 -28.07
C GLU A 130 -3.29 7.83 -26.60
N GLU A 131 -2.91 6.78 -25.86
CA GLU A 131 -3.17 6.65 -24.43
C GLU A 131 -2.42 7.70 -23.60
N GLN A 132 -1.18 8.03 -23.99
CA GLN A 132 -0.39 9.07 -23.34
C GLN A 132 -1.04 10.46 -23.42
N LYS A 133 -1.75 10.77 -24.52
CA LYS A 133 -2.48 12.05 -24.67
C LYS A 133 -3.65 12.19 -23.70
N ASN A 134 -4.15 11.08 -23.16
CA ASN A 134 -5.26 11.05 -22.23
C ASN A 134 -4.83 11.15 -20.76
N ILE A 135 -3.51 11.16 -20.49
CA ILE A 135 -2.98 11.26 -19.13
C ILE A 135 -3.39 12.58 -18.50
N LYS A 136 -3.84 12.50 -17.24
CA LYS A 136 -4.15 13.66 -16.41
C LYS A 136 -3.46 13.53 -15.07
N SER A 137 -2.94 14.63 -14.57
CA SER A 137 -2.39 14.70 -13.21
C SER A 137 -3.51 15.11 -12.24
N VAL A 138 -3.70 14.32 -11.19
CA VAL A 138 -4.73 14.52 -10.16
C VAL A 138 -4.16 14.34 -8.77
N LEU A 139 -4.85 14.88 -7.75
CA LEU A 139 -4.49 14.58 -6.37
C LEU A 139 -4.72 13.10 -6.08
N ARG A 140 -3.71 12.46 -5.49
CA ARG A 140 -3.76 11.04 -5.15
C ARG A 140 -4.82 10.71 -4.11
N SER A 141 -4.96 11.58 -3.12
CA SER A 141 -5.82 11.37 -1.96
C SER A 141 -6.24 12.69 -1.33
N LYS A 142 -7.34 12.65 -0.58
CA LYS A 142 -7.76 13.72 0.33
C LYS A 142 -7.29 13.49 1.76
N CYS A 143 -6.54 12.40 2.02
CA CYS A 143 -5.97 12.14 3.35
C CYS A 143 -5.14 13.32 3.84
N VAL A 144 -5.25 13.62 5.14
CA VAL A 144 -4.43 14.62 5.80
C VAL A 144 -2.95 14.27 5.62
N GLY A 145 -2.15 15.26 5.20
CA GLY A 145 -0.72 15.09 4.91
C GLY A 145 -0.40 14.67 3.47
N GLU A 146 -1.39 14.25 2.68
CA GLU A 146 -1.22 13.86 1.27
C GLU A 146 -1.89 14.79 0.27
N ASN A 147 -2.40 15.92 0.77
CA ASN A 147 -3.15 16.91 0.01
C ASN A 147 -2.35 17.60 -1.11
N ASN A 148 -1.05 17.33 -1.21
CA ASN A 148 -0.16 17.84 -2.26
C ASN A 148 0.46 16.73 -3.13
N ILE A 149 0.13 15.45 -2.88
CA ILE A 149 0.66 14.34 -3.67
C ILE A 149 -0.16 14.25 -4.95
N VAL A 150 0.51 14.43 -6.09
CA VAL A 150 -0.07 14.35 -7.43
C VAL A 150 0.36 13.04 -8.07
N VAL A 151 -0.57 12.38 -8.76
CA VAL A 151 -0.31 11.18 -9.55
C VAL A 151 -0.89 11.34 -10.94
N ASN A 152 -0.32 10.63 -11.91
CA ASN A 152 -0.84 10.57 -13.26
C ASN A 152 -1.86 9.44 -13.37
N ILE A 153 -2.98 9.71 -14.04
CA ILE A 153 -4.03 8.74 -14.31
C ILE A 153 -4.38 8.70 -15.80
N THR A 154 -4.86 7.56 -16.28
CA THR A 154 -5.54 7.42 -17.58
C THR A 154 -6.64 6.36 -17.46
N SER A 155 -7.50 6.24 -18.47
CA SER A 155 -8.64 5.31 -18.43
C SER A 155 -8.91 4.69 -19.79
N GLY A 156 -9.78 3.66 -19.82
CA GLY A 156 -10.15 2.95 -21.04
C GLY A 156 -9.12 1.92 -21.51
N ILE A 157 -8.18 1.56 -20.64
CA ILE A 157 -7.17 0.51 -20.88
C ILE A 157 -7.61 -0.75 -20.14
N GLU A 158 -7.63 -1.88 -20.85
CA GLU A 158 -7.95 -3.17 -20.25
C GLU A 158 -6.83 -3.61 -19.30
N LEU A 159 -7.21 -3.99 -18.09
CA LEU A 159 -6.29 -4.37 -17.04
C LEU A 159 -6.09 -5.88 -16.98
N GLN A 160 -4.85 -6.27 -16.65
CA GLN A 160 -4.51 -7.64 -16.31
C GLN A 160 -4.54 -7.81 -14.80
N SER A 161 -5.28 -8.80 -14.33
CA SER A 161 -5.28 -9.16 -12.92
C SER A 161 -4.00 -9.90 -12.52
N THR A 162 -3.60 -9.75 -11.27
CA THR A 162 -2.45 -10.43 -10.66
C THR A 162 -2.89 -11.36 -9.54
N MET A 163 -2.18 -12.47 -9.37
CA MET A 163 -2.31 -13.37 -8.22
C MET A 163 -1.23 -13.11 -7.17
N THR A 164 -0.30 -12.19 -7.45
CA THR A 164 0.86 -11.92 -6.62
C THR A 164 0.59 -10.73 -5.70
N ILE A 165 0.99 -10.84 -4.43
CA ILE A 165 1.01 -9.73 -3.47
C ILE A 165 2.45 -9.29 -3.27
N TYR A 166 2.72 -8.01 -3.49
CA TYR A 166 3.99 -7.38 -3.13
C TYR A 166 3.92 -6.85 -1.69
N VAL A 167 5.01 -7.01 -0.95
CA VAL A 167 5.17 -6.48 0.41
C VAL A 167 6.48 -5.71 0.51
N GLU A 168 6.40 -4.51 1.06
CA GLU A 168 7.55 -3.76 1.54
C GLU A 168 7.49 -3.61 3.06
N ILE A 169 8.65 -3.81 3.71
CA ILE A 169 8.82 -3.66 5.15
C ILE A 169 9.97 -2.71 5.41
N VAL A 170 9.67 -1.64 6.12
CA VAL A 170 10.64 -0.59 6.48
C VAL A 170 10.88 -0.58 7.99
N GLU A 171 12.15 -0.71 8.35
CA GLU A 171 12.67 -0.47 9.69
C GLU A 171 13.20 0.96 9.79
N THR A 172 12.69 1.72 10.75
CA THR A 172 13.15 3.08 11.07
C THR A 172 13.33 3.25 12.58
N LYS A 173 14.16 4.21 13.00
CA LYS A 173 14.33 4.56 14.42
C LYS A 173 13.11 5.32 15.00
N GLN A 174 12.28 5.91 14.14
CA GLN A 174 11.11 6.70 14.56
C GLN A 174 9.94 5.84 15.05
N LEU A 175 9.91 4.56 14.67
CA LEU A 175 8.83 3.62 15.02
C LEU A 175 9.40 2.44 15.81
N PRO A 176 8.69 1.97 16.86
CA PRO A 176 9.06 0.77 17.61
C PRO A 176 8.68 -0.54 16.89
N PHE A 177 8.05 -0.45 15.71
CA PHE A 177 7.60 -1.55 14.88
C PHE A 177 7.98 -1.29 13.41
N PHE A 178 7.89 -2.32 12.57
CA PHE A 178 8.06 -2.13 11.12
C PHE A 178 6.87 -1.39 10.50
N ALA A 179 7.15 -0.42 9.63
CA ALA A 179 6.15 0.11 8.71
C ALA A 179 5.98 -0.88 7.56
N ILE A 180 4.75 -1.27 7.26
CA ILE A 180 4.45 -2.33 6.29
C ILE A 180 3.50 -1.78 5.24
N THR A 181 3.85 -1.95 3.97
CA THR A 181 3.00 -1.65 2.82
C THR A 181 2.82 -2.91 2.02
N ALA A 182 1.60 -3.15 1.53
CA ALA A 182 1.30 -4.30 0.68
C ALA A 182 0.21 -3.95 -0.32
N PHE A 183 0.35 -4.46 -1.54
CA PHE A 183 -0.57 -4.24 -2.65
C PHE A 183 -0.50 -5.38 -3.67
N PRO A 184 -1.52 -5.56 -4.53
CA PRO A 184 -1.41 -6.47 -5.67
C PRO A 184 -0.20 -6.08 -6.53
N ASP A 185 0.69 -7.02 -6.81
CA ASP A 185 1.94 -6.74 -7.52
C ASP A 185 1.67 -6.10 -8.88
N CYS A 186 2.55 -5.21 -9.33
CA CYS A 186 2.35 -4.46 -10.57
C CYS A 186 3.63 -4.39 -11.40
N SER A 187 3.48 -4.15 -12.70
CA SER A 187 4.59 -4.24 -13.65
C SER A 187 5.55 -3.03 -13.62
N ALA A 188 5.28 -2.02 -12.79
CA ALA A 188 6.07 -0.80 -12.64
C ALA A 188 7.23 -1.00 -11.65
N ASN A 189 8.13 -1.93 -11.93
CA ASN A 189 9.36 -2.07 -11.16
C ASN A 189 10.44 -1.12 -11.69
N ASN A 190 10.93 -0.22 -10.82
CA ASN A 190 12.12 0.64 -10.96
C ASN A 190 12.00 1.95 -11.77
N ASN A 191 10.80 2.47 -12.03
CA ASN A 191 10.65 3.76 -12.69
C ASN A 191 10.51 4.90 -11.68
N SER A 192 10.86 6.12 -12.09
CA SER A 192 10.66 7.29 -11.24
C SER A 192 9.16 7.51 -11.01
N ASP A 193 8.78 8.07 -9.86
CA ASP A 193 7.36 8.33 -9.54
C ASP A 193 6.68 9.21 -10.62
N ASP A 194 7.45 10.06 -11.32
CA ASP A 194 6.98 10.91 -12.41
C ASP A 194 6.62 10.13 -13.69
N ASP A 195 7.19 8.92 -13.87
CA ASP A 195 6.98 8.06 -15.02
C ASP A 195 5.85 7.04 -14.82
N ILE A 196 5.21 7.04 -13.64
CA ILE A 196 4.16 6.10 -13.29
C ILE A 196 2.78 6.68 -13.60
N VAL A 197 1.92 5.86 -14.19
CA VAL A 197 0.51 6.17 -14.50
C VAL A 197 -0.39 5.09 -13.90
N PHE A 198 -1.42 5.52 -13.18
CA PHE A 198 -2.48 4.64 -12.70
C PHE A 198 -3.62 4.57 -13.72
N ILE A 199 -4.00 3.36 -14.11
CA ILE A 199 -5.21 3.11 -14.88
C ILE A 199 -6.39 3.06 -13.90
N ILE A 200 -7.42 3.84 -14.16
CA ILE A 200 -8.64 3.93 -13.34
C ILE A 200 -9.91 3.62 -14.12
#